data_AF-A0A1I7TAH8-F1
#
_entry.id   AF-A0A1I7TAH8-F1
#
_cell.length_a   1.000
_cell.length_b   1.000
_cell.length_c   1.000
_cell.angle_alpha   90.00
_cell.angle_beta   90.00
_cell.angle_gamma   90.00
#
_symmetry.space_group_name_H-M   'P 1'
#
loop_
_entity.id
_entity.type
_entity.pdbx_description
1 polymer ?
#
loop_
_entity_poly.entity_id
_entity_poly.type
_entity_poly.pdbx_seq_one_letter_code
_entity_poly.pdbx_strand_id
1 'polypeptide(L)'
;MNCKPLTYDSLKTVIQYLDPNTRFLLSSRIPSIRTAERAVPLIIKRLLIFNHCVDVNDVRYECVVYQVDCKDKIPYRVSGKSDLNWKLTCDVDEFGTRDYITKAGGMLPGHNGHFENNLFGAYDLEVVPTNEGRLQKLEEILEIEKQQLNQLMNYIPENDAMDKENEMKSFCKFTLICSNPPRIYEKEELKLLKSEETVKKAIKYLKDRIRQMENELNLFQNKSKNIRPKFEIHLVKRQGNYT
;
A
#
# COMPACT_ATOMS: atom_id res chain seq x y z
N MET A 1 -10.38 -3.91 -45.58
CA MET A 1 -8.99 -4.22 -46.00
C MET A 1 -8.74 -5.71 -45.76
N ASN A 2 -8.56 -6.49 -46.82
CA ASN A 2 -8.22 -7.92 -46.71
C ASN A 2 -6.69 -8.05 -46.64
N CYS A 3 -6.11 -7.86 -45.45
CA CYS A 3 -4.69 -8.15 -45.24
C CYS A 3 -4.51 -9.68 -45.18
N LYS A 4 -3.71 -10.24 -46.09
CA LYS A 4 -3.30 -11.65 -46.00
C LYS A 4 -2.55 -11.86 -44.68
N PRO A 5 -2.87 -12.91 -43.90
CA PRO A 5 -2.13 -13.20 -42.68
C PRO A 5 -0.67 -13.55 -43.00
N LEU A 6 0.24 -13.20 -42.09
CA LEU A 6 1.66 -13.57 -42.22
C LEU A 6 1.80 -15.10 -42.26
N THR A 7 2.74 -15.59 -43.08
CA THR A 7 3.13 -17.01 -43.03
C THR A 7 3.80 -17.32 -41.69
N TYR A 8 3.83 -18.60 -41.29
CA TYR A 8 4.39 -19.01 -40.01
C TYR A 8 5.84 -18.55 -39.81
N ASP A 9 6.68 -18.69 -40.84
CA ASP A 9 8.09 -18.27 -40.77
C ASP A 9 8.24 -16.75 -40.72
N SER A 10 7.44 -16.00 -41.51
CA SER A 10 7.45 -14.53 -41.44
C SER A 10 6.97 -14.03 -40.08
N LEU A 11 5.96 -14.68 -39.50
CA LEU A 11 5.44 -14.36 -38.18
C LEU A 11 6.50 -14.58 -37.09
N LYS A 12 7.24 -15.70 -37.13
CA LYS A 12 8.37 -15.96 -36.21
C LYS A 12 9.42 -14.84 -36.29
N THR A 13 9.87 -14.50 -37.50
CA THR A 13 10.88 -13.44 -37.70
C THR A 13 10.39 -12.11 -37.14
N VAL A 14 9.15 -11.70 -37.43
CA VAL A 14 8.59 -10.45 -36.89
C VAL A 14 8.56 -10.49 -35.37
N ILE A 15 8.02 -11.56 -34.76
CA ILE A 15 7.90 -11.69 -33.30
C ILE A 15 9.25 -11.64 -32.60
N GLN A 16 10.29 -12.24 -33.18
CA GLN A 16 11.63 -12.30 -32.58
C GLN A 16 12.21 -10.91 -32.28
N TYR A 17 11.93 -9.91 -33.12
CA TYR A 17 12.44 -8.55 -32.97
C TYR A 17 11.50 -7.59 -32.23
N LEU A 18 10.32 -8.05 -31.78
CA LEU A 18 9.42 -7.24 -30.97
C LEU A 18 9.93 -7.10 -29.53
N ASP A 19 9.66 -5.94 -28.93
CA ASP A 19 9.87 -5.71 -27.51
C ASP A 19 9.14 -6.79 -26.67
N PRO A 20 9.77 -7.35 -25.61
CA PRO A 20 9.17 -8.37 -24.75
C PRO A 20 7.77 -8.02 -24.24
N ASN A 21 7.52 -6.77 -23.84
CA ASN A 21 6.24 -6.34 -23.30
C ASN A 21 5.16 -6.29 -24.39
N THR A 22 5.55 -6.01 -25.63
CA THR A 22 4.67 -6.12 -26.81
C THR A 22 4.33 -7.58 -27.09
N ARG A 23 5.30 -8.48 -27.00
CA ARG A 23 5.07 -9.93 -27.16
C ARG A 23 4.10 -10.49 -26.12
N PHE A 24 4.25 -10.10 -24.85
CA PHE A 24 3.31 -10.50 -23.80
C PHE A 24 1.88 -10.05 -24.09
N LEU A 25 1.71 -8.79 -24.54
CA LEU A 25 0.40 -8.25 -24.89
C LEU A 25 -0.23 -9.01 -26.07
N LEU A 26 0.56 -9.26 -27.13
CA LEU A 26 0.09 -9.99 -28.30
C LEU A 26 -0.24 -11.45 -27.97
N SER A 27 0.60 -12.13 -27.19
CA SER A 27 0.39 -13.51 -26.75
C SER A 27 -0.85 -13.65 -25.85
N SER A 28 -1.12 -12.63 -25.01
CA SER A 28 -2.33 -12.56 -24.18
C SER A 28 -3.59 -12.38 -25.02
N ARG A 29 -3.59 -11.42 -25.97
CA ARG A 29 -4.78 -11.04 -26.76
C ARG A 29 -5.05 -11.92 -27.98
N ILE A 30 -4.02 -12.58 -28.52
CA ILE A 30 -4.09 -13.33 -29.77
C ILE A 30 -3.54 -14.75 -29.53
N PRO A 31 -4.36 -15.70 -29.05
CA PRO A 31 -3.87 -17.05 -28.75
C PRO A 31 -3.25 -17.78 -29.95
N SER A 32 -3.68 -17.48 -31.18
CA SER A 32 -3.20 -18.13 -32.41
C SER A 32 -1.71 -17.87 -32.72
N ILE A 33 -1.11 -16.80 -32.19
CA ILE A 33 0.32 -16.51 -32.42
C ILE A 33 1.23 -17.19 -31.39
N ARG A 34 0.69 -17.77 -30.31
CA ARG A 34 1.48 -18.30 -29.18
C ARG A 34 2.48 -19.37 -29.60
N THR A 35 2.11 -20.21 -30.58
CA THR A 35 3.01 -21.25 -31.12
C THR A 35 4.24 -20.63 -31.78
N ALA A 36 4.05 -19.62 -32.63
CA ALA A 36 5.15 -18.92 -33.28
C ALA A 36 5.96 -18.09 -32.27
N GLU A 37 5.30 -17.47 -31.30
CA GLU A 37 5.93 -16.65 -30.25
C GLU A 37 6.85 -17.48 -29.34
N ARG A 38 6.41 -18.67 -28.93
CA ARG A 38 7.21 -19.61 -28.12
C ARG A 38 8.33 -20.28 -28.91
N ALA A 39 8.22 -20.34 -30.24
CA ALA A 39 9.24 -20.92 -31.10
C ALA A 39 10.45 -19.99 -31.33
N VAL A 40 10.37 -18.71 -30.95
CA VAL A 40 11.47 -17.75 -31.09
C VAL A 40 11.97 -17.25 -29.74
N PRO A 41 13.28 -17.04 -29.55
CA PRO A 41 13.84 -16.62 -28.27
C PRO A 41 13.29 -15.27 -27.84
N LEU A 42 13.04 -15.10 -26.53
CA LEU A 42 12.64 -13.84 -25.91
C LEU A 42 13.87 -13.13 -25.36
N ILE A 43 14.24 -12.00 -25.96
CA ILE A 43 15.42 -11.23 -25.54
C ILE A 43 15.00 -10.14 -24.55
N ILE A 44 15.31 -10.34 -23.27
CA ILE A 44 15.06 -9.38 -22.19
C ILE A 44 16.40 -8.75 -21.77
N LYS A 45 16.46 -7.41 -21.70
CA LYS A 45 17.68 -6.68 -21.26
C LYS A 45 17.84 -6.69 -19.75
N ARG A 46 16.74 -6.57 -19.02
CA ARG A 46 16.68 -6.56 -17.55
C ARG A 46 15.46 -7.33 -17.08
N LEU A 47 15.66 -8.32 -16.23
CA LEU A 47 14.58 -9.07 -15.57
C LEU A 47 14.80 -9.01 -14.07
N LEU A 48 13.83 -8.47 -13.33
CA LEU A 48 13.80 -8.59 -11.87
C LEU A 48 12.49 -9.22 -11.45
N ILE A 49 12.57 -10.20 -10.56
CA ILE A 49 11.41 -10.88 -9.99
C ILE A 49 11.41 -10.59 -8.50
N PHE A 50 10.36 -9.90 -8.05
CA PHE A 50 10.10 -9.61 -6.65
C PHE A 50 8.88 -10.41 -6.19
N ASN A 51 8.61 -10.41 -4.87
CA ASN A 51 7.49 -11.18 -4.32
C ASN A 51 6.11 -10.80 -4.90
N HIS A 52 5.92 -9.56 -5.36
CA HIS A 52 4.62 -9.04 -5.82
C HIS A 52 4.68 -8.37 -7.21
N CYS A 53 5.86 -8.31 -7.82
CA CYS A 53 6.01 -7.70 -9.13
C CYS A 53 7.14 -8.33 -9.94
N VAL A 54 7.03 -8.21 -11.25
CA VAL A 54 8.05 -8.59 -12.22
C VAL A 54 8.38 -7.38 -13.06
N ASP A 55 9.65 -7.01 -13.09
CA ASP A 55 10.16 -5.97 -13.97
C ASP A 55 10.77 -6.62 -15.21
N VAL A 56 10.26 -6.25 -16.38
CA VAL A 56 10.79 -6.66 -17.69
C VAL A 56 11.20 -5.42 -18.46
N ASN A 57 12.50 -5.24 -18.62
CA ASN A 57 13.13 -3.99 -19.05
C ASN A 57 12.67 -2.85 -18.13
N ASP A 58 11.98 -1.85 -18.69
CA ASP A 58 11.51 -0.63 -18.00
C ASP A 58 10.00 -0.70 -17.70
N VAL A 59 9.43 -1.91 -17.67
CA VAL A 59 8.02 -2.16 -17.40
C VAL A 59 7.89 -3.03 -16.16
N ARG A 60 7.16 -2.52 -15.16
CA ARG A 60 6.76 -3.26 -13.96
C ARG A 60 5.35 -3.82 -14.13
N TYR A 61 5.23 -5.12 -13.90
CA TYR A 61 3.96 -5.83 -13.77
C TYR A 61 3.75 -6.16 -12.30
N GLU A 62 2.61 -5.75 -11.73
CA GLU A 62 2.30 -5.94 -10.31
C GLU A 62 0.91 -6.55 -10.16
N CYS A 63 0.78 -7.62 -9.38
CA CYS A 63 -0.51 -8.16 -8.98
C CYS A 63 -0.93 -7.51 -7.67
N VAL A 64 -2.03 -6.77 -7.71
CA VAL A 64 -2.56 -6.04 -6.55
C VAL A 64 -3.91 -6.62 -6.15
N VAL A 65 -4.13 -6.79 -4.85
CA VAL A 65 -5.40 -7.26 -4.29
C VAL A 65 -6.10 -6.06 -3.65
N TYR A 66 -7.35 -5.86 -4.03
CA TYR A 66 -8.23 -4.83 -3.47
C TYR A 66 -9.41 -5.49 -2.77
N GLN A 67 -9.75 -5.02 -1.58
CA GLN A 67 -11.07 -5.21 -1.00
C GLN A 67 -12.03 -4.19 -1.61
N VAL A 68 -13.16 -4.62 -2.15
CA VAL A 68 -14.07 -3.75 -2.94
C VAL A 68 -15.41 -3.48 -2.28
N ASP A 69 -15.74 -4.19 -1.20
CA ASP A 69 -16.97 -4.02 -0.42
C ASP A 69 -16.78 -3.17 0.84
N CYS A 70 -15.86 -2.20 0.77
CA CYS A 70 -15.59 -1.24 1.85
C CYS A 70 -16.81 -0.35 2.13
N LYS A 71 -16.98 0.09 3.39
CA LYS A 71 -18.14 0.90 3.84
C LYS A 71 -18.29 2.21 3.07
N ASP A 72 -17.17 2.83 2.72
CA ASP A 72 -17.10 4.10 1.97
C ASP A 72 -17.17 3.89 0.44
N LYS A 73 -17.30 2.64 -0.03
CA LYS A 73 -17.28 2.24 -1.45
C LYS A 73 -15.99 2.61 -2.18
N ILE A 74 -14.91 2.87 -1.44
CA ILE A 74 -13.59 3.12 -2.02
C ILE A 74 -12.80 1.81 -1.89
N PRO A 75 -12.35 1.19 -3.00
CA PRO A 75 -11.54 -0.01 -2.93
C PRO A 75 -10.29 0.18 -2.08
N TYR A 76 -10.10 -0.69 -1.09
CA TYR A 76 -8.93 -0.66 -0.22
C TYR A 76 -7.88 -1.65 -0.69
N ARG A 77 -6.68 -1.16 -0.99
CA ARG A 77 -5.56 -2.00 -1.40
C ARG A 77 -5.06 -2.80 -0.20
N VAL A 78 -5.18 -4.13 -0.24
CA VAL A 78 -4.75 -5.01 0.87
C VAL A 78 -3.39 -5.68 0.62
N SER A 79 -2.92 -5.76 -0.63
CA SER A 79 -1.59 -6.27 -0.97
C SER A 79 -0.56 -5.17 -1.26
N GLY A 80 0.72 -5.54 -1.34
CA GLY A 80 1.83 -4.61 -1.53
C GLY A 80 2.37 -4.08 -0.22
N LYS A 81 3.15 -2.99 -0.29
CA LYS A 81 3.74 -2.35 0.87
C LYS A 81 2.69 -1.49 1.58
N SER A 82 2.46 -1.73 2.87
CA SER A 82 1.58 -0.89 3.69
C SER A 82 2.22 0.47 3.96
N ASP A 83 1.44 1.55 3.82
CA ASP A 83 1.87 2.90 4.17
C ASP A 83 1.96 3.11 5.70
N LEU A 84 1.26 2.29 6.48
CA LEU A 84 1.26 2.38 7.94
C LEU A 84 2.54 1.77 8.53
N ASN A 85 2.80 0.49 8.25
CA ASN A 85 3.83 -0.29 8.94
C ASN A 85 4.98 -0.75 8.03
N TRP A 86 4.93 -0.40 6.74
CA TRP A 86 5.93 -0.77 5.74
C TRP A 86 6.12 -2.27 5.49
N LYS A 87 5.31 -3.13 6.12
CA LYS A 87 5.31 -4.58 5.86
C LYS A 87 4.75 -4.83 4.46
N LEU A 88 5.32 -5.85 3.83
CA LEU A 88 4.91 -6.30 2.50
C LEU A 88 3.88 -7.42 2.64
N THR A 89 2.71 -7.24 2.03
CA THR A 89 1.67 -8.26 1.92
C THR A 89 1.66 -8.83 0.51
N CYS A 90 1.85 -10.14 0.40
CA CYS A 90 1.80 -10.82 -0.90
C CYS A 90 0.42 -11.43 -1.17
N ASP A 91 -0.26 -11.85 -0.11
CA ASP A 91 -1.54 -12.55 -0.18
C ASP A 91 -2.39 -12.25 1.06
N VAL A 92 -3.69 -12.53 0.97
CA VAL A 92 -4.65 -12.40 2.07
C VAL A 92 -5.54 -13.64 2.13
N ASP A 93 -5.94 -14.05 3.33
CA ASP A 93 -6.89 -15.14 3.50
C ASP A 93 -8.33 -14.73 3.17
N GLU A 94 -9.27 -15.68 3.29
CA GLU A 94 -10.70 -15.47 3.00
C GLU A 94 -11.39 -14.40 3.88
N PHE A 95 -10.75 -13.97 4.98
CA PHE A 95 -11.22 -12.90 5.86
C PHE A 95 -10.49 -11.58 5.62
N GLY A 96 -9.44 -11.59 4.79
CA GLY A 96 -8.55 -10.46 4.52
C GLY A 96 -7.32 -10.38 5.42
N THR A 97 -7.05 -11.42 6.22
CA THR A 97 -5.85 -11.49 7.07
C THR A 97 -4.61 -11.63 6.20
N ARG A 98 -3.61 -10.78 6.44
CA ARG A 98 -2.37 -10.74 5.65
C ARG A 98 -1.51 -11.98 5.85
N ASP A 99 -0.83 -12.40 4.79
CA ASP A 99 0.02 -13.59 4.78
C ASP A 99 1.08 -13.60 5.90
N TYR A 100 1.70 -12.46 6.22
CA TYR A 100 2.67 -12.39 7.32
C TYR A 100 2.05 -12.60 8.71
N ILE A 101 0.76 -12.26 8.90
CA ILE A 101 0.03 -12.50 10.15
C ILE A 101 -0.36 -13.97 10.23
N THR A 102 -0.84 -14.55 9.13
CA THR A 102 -1.13 -15.98 9.03
C THR A 102 0.12 -16.82 9.30
N LYS A 103 1.28 -16.44 8.73
CA LYS A 103 2.58 -17.08 9.00
C LYS A 103 3.00 -16.99 10.46
N ALA A 104 2.57 -15.95 11.18
CA ALA A 104 2.80 -15.79 12.62
C ALA A 104 1.72 -16.47 13.49
N GLY A 105 0.93 -17.41 12.94
CA GLY A 105 -0.12 -18.10 13.67
C GLY A 105 -1.33 -17.23 14.01
N GLY A 106 -1.53 -16.12 13.30
CA GLY A 106 -2.60 -15.15 13.58
C GLY A 106 -2.21 -14.04 14.55
N MET A 107 -0.98 -14.04 15.07
CA MET A 107 -0.51 -13.05 16.03
C MET A 107 -0.24 -11.69 15.36
N LEU A 108 -0.81 -10.62 15.92
CA LEU A 108 -0.55 -9.24 15.50
C LEU A 108 0.93 -8.86 15.73
N PRO A 109 1.57 -8.10 14.83
CA PRO A 109 2.96 -7.68 14.98
C PRO A 109 3.14 -6.66 16.10
N GLY A 110 4.38 -6.53 16.60
CA GLY A 110 4.74 -5.60 17.69
C GLY A 110 4.36 -6.12 19.08
N HIS A 111 4.66 -5.34 20.12
CA HIS A 111 4.41 -5.67 21.54
C HIS A 111 4.95 -7.04 21.99
N ASN A 112 6.13 -7.40 21.48
CA ASN A 112 6.85 -8.63 21.81
C ASN A 112 8.20 -8.36 22.49
N GLY A 113 8.44 -7.13 22.95
CA GLY A 113 9.71 -6.71 23.56
C GLY A 113 10.86 -6.52 22.56
N HIS A 114 10.62 -6.66 21.26
CA HIS A 114 11.61 -6.43 20.20
C HIS A 114 11.29 -5.16 19.42
N PHE A 115 12.29 -4.61 18.72
CA PHE A 115 12.15 -3.48 17.81
C PHE A 115 11.32 -3.86 16.56
N GLU A 116 10.01 -3.98 16.73
CA GLU A 116 9.05 -4.35 15.70
C GLU A 116 7.85 -3.40 15.68
N ASN A 117 7.56 -2.83 14.51
CA ASN A 117 6.36 -2.04 14.29
C ASN A 117 5.10 -2.89 14.42
N ASN A 118 4.11 -2.36 15.12
CA ASN A 118 2.76 -2.87 15.15
C ASN A 118 2.04 -2.64 13.80
N LEU A 119 0.76 -3.00 13.73
CA LEU A 119 -0.03 -2.91 12.51
C LEU A 119 -0.12 -1.49 11.93
N PHE A 120 0.00 -0.47 12.78
CA PHE A 120 -0.11 0.96 12.42
C PHE A 120 1.24 1.67 12.25
N GLY A 121 2.34 0.92 12.36
CA GLY A 121 3.70 1.46 12.23
C GLY A 121 4.29 2.00 13.53
N ALA A 122 3.52 2.02 14.62
CA ALA A 122 4.03 2.44 15.92
C ALA A 122 4.84 1.30 16.57
N TYR A 123 5.79 1.67 17.40
CA TYR A 123 6.71 0.76 18.07
C TYR A 123 6.68 0.99 19.58
N ASP A 124 6.57 -0.10 20.33
CA ASP A 124 6.63 -0.13 21.78
C ASP A 124 7.38 -1.39 22.25
N LEU A 125 8.12 -1.28 23.35
CA LEU A 125 8.78 -2.36 24.06
C LEU A 125 7.85 -3.07 25.07
N GLU A 126 6.67 -2.54 25.34
CA GLU A 126 5.66 -3.20 26.18
C GLU A 126 5.34 -4.61 25.63
N VAL A 127 5.43 -5.61 26.50
CA VAL A 127 5.13 -6.99 26.13
C VAL A 127 3.66 -7.26 26.38
N VAL A 128 2.92 -7.47 25.29
CA VAL A 128 1.52 -7.88 25.33
C VAL A 128 1.43 -9.30 24.76
N PRO A 129 1.27 -10.33 25.61
CA PRO A 129 1.41 -11.73 25.20
C PRO A 129 0.18 -12.29 24.48
N THR A 130 -0.97 -11.62 24.58
CA THR A 130 -2.22 -12.06 23.95
C THR A 130 -2.52 -11.27 22.70
N ASN A 131 -3.16 -11.91 21.72
CA ASN A 131 -3.54 -11.23 20.48
C ASN A 131 -4.66 -10.21 20.74
N GLU A 132 -5.57 -10.53 21.66
CA GLU A 132 -6.66 -9.67 22.12
C GLU A 132 -6.13 -8.39 22.76
N GLY A 133 -5.09 -8.50 23.61
CA GLY A 133 -4.45 -7.34 24.20
C GLY A 133 -3.76 -6.47 23.14
N ARG A 134 -3.09 -7.08 22.15
CA ARG A 134 -2.50 -6.33 21.03
C ARG A 134 -3.56 -5.63 20.19
N LEU A 135 -4.70 -6.26 19.95
CA LEU A 135 -5.82 -5.65 19.26
C LEU A 135 -6.39 -4.46 20.05
N GLN A 136 -6.57 -4.61 21.35
CA GLN A 136 -7.02 -3.53 22.23
C GLN A 136 -6.06 -2.32 22.18
N LYS A 137 -4.74 -2.55 22.22
CA LYS A 137 -3.74 -1.47 22.05
C LYS A 137 -3.88 -0.74 20.73
N LEU A 138 -4.18 -1.45 19.64
CA LEU A 138 -4.44 -0.81 18.34
C LEU A 138 -5.72 0.01 18.39
N GLU A 139 -6.80 -0.47 19.01
CA GLU A 139 -8.03 0.30 19.20
C GLU A 139 -7.78 1.59 20.01
N GLU A 140 -7.00 1.52 21.09
CA GLU A 140 -6.58 2.68 21.87
C GLU A 140 -5.80 3.70 21.03
N ILE A 141 -4.85 3.23 20.21
CA ILE A 141 -4.09 4.09 19.29
C ILE A 141 -5.02 4.79 18.29
N LEU A 142 -6.00 4.08 17.72
CA LEU A 142 -6.97 4.65 16.80
C LEU A 142 -7.79 5.78 17.44
N GLU A 143 -8.20 5.61 18.70
CA GLU A 143 -8.92 6.66 19.43
C GLU A 143 -8.05 7.88 19.71
N ILE A 144 -6.76 7.70 20.00
CA ILE A 144 -5.81 8.83 20.14
C ILE A 144 -5.68 9.61 18.83
N GLU A 145 -5.59 8.92 17.68
CA GLU A 145 -5.48 9.59 16.38
C GLU A 145 -6.77 10.35 16.00
N LYS A 146 -7.95 9.83 16.40
CA LYS A 146 -9.21 10.59 16.30
C LYS A 146 -9.21 11.85 17.17
N GLN A 147 -8.64 11.78 18.38
CA GLN A 147 -8.48 12.96 19.25
C GLN A 147 -7.51 13.99 18.66
N GLN A 148 -6.39 13.54 18.10
CA GLN A 148 -5.45 14.39 17.35
C GLN A 148 -6.15 15.11 16.19
N LEU A 149 -7.03 14.43 15.46
CA LEU A 149 -7.82 15.03 14.39
C LEU A 149 -8.72 16.14 14.93
N ASN A 150 -9.37 15.90 16.07
CA ASN A 150 -10.18 16.93 16.73
C ASN A 150 -9.34 18.13 17.18
N GLN A 151 -8.10 17.94 17.65
CA GLN A 151 -7.20 19.06 17.97
C GLN A 151 -6.91 19.90 16.72
N LEU A 152 -6.58 19.26 15.60
CA LEU A 152 -6.27 19.96 14.34
C LEU A 152 -7.48 20.71 13.77
N MET A 153 -8.68 20.12 13.86
CA MET A 153 -9.91 20.78 13.41
C MET A 153 -10.24 22.05 14.22
N ASN A 154 -9.75 22.16 15.45
CA ASN A 154 -9.96 23.31 16.33
C ASN A 154 -8.74 24.24 16.41
N TYR A 155 -7.64 23.91 15.73
CA TYR A 155 -6.42 24.69 15.79
C TYR A 155 -6.45 25.84 14.79
N ILE A 156 -6.11 27.04 15.27
CA ILE A 156 -5.99 28.25 14.45
C ILE A 156 -4.50 28.63 14.42
N PRO A 157 -3.86 28.65 13.25
CA PRO A 157 -2.45 29.01 13.14
C PRO A 157 -2.23 30.52 13.29
N GLU A 158 -1.04 30.90 13.75
CA GLU A 158 -0.65 32.32 13.93
C GLU A 158 -0.44 33.06 12.59
N ASN A 159 -0.42 32.33 11.45
CA ASN A 159 -0.23 32.86 10.09
C ASN A 159 1.10 33.60 9.92
N ASP A 160 2.18 33.00 10.41
CA ASP A 160 3.54 33.50 10.20
C ASP A 160 3.95 33.36 8.73
N ALA A 161 4.51 34.42 8.16
CA ALA A 161 5.14 34.36 6.85
C ALA A 161 6.38 33.44 6.91
N MET A 162 6.31 32.31 6.20
CA MET A 162 7.46 31.45 5.93
C MET A 162 7.62 31.22 4.43
N ASP A 163 8.85 31.01 3.98
CA ASP A 163 9.08 30.45 2.65
C ASP A 163 8.61 28.99 2.57
N LYS A 164 8.39 28.52 1.34
CA LYS A 164 7.85 27.19 1.05
C LYS A 164 8.75 26.04 1.55
N GLU A 165 10.07 26.24 1.59
CA GLU A 165 11.00 25.19 1.99
C GLU A 165 10.91 24.94 3.51
N ASN A 166 10.84 26.02 4.29
CA ASN A 166 10.67 25.96 5.73
C ASN A 166 9.28 25.44 6.12
N GLU A 167 8.23 25.79 5.36
CA GLU A 167 6.89 25.23 5.53
C GLU A 167 6.87 23.71 5.32
N MET A 168 7.55 23.22 4.28
CA MET A 168 7.68 21.79 4.02
C MET A 168 8.45 21.06 5.13
N LYS A 169 9.57 21.63 5.60
CA LYS A 169 10.36 21.04 6.71
C LYS A 169 9.54 20.95 8.00
N SER A 170 8.79 21.99 8.35
CA SER A 170 7.92 22.00 9.53
C SER A 170 6.80 20.97 9.41
N PHE A 171 6.18 20.85 8.23
CA PHE A 171 5.18 19.83 7.98
C PHE A 171 5.75 18.40 8.10
N CYS A 172 6.94 18.15 7.54
CA CYS A 172 7.62 16.86 7.70
C CYS A 172 7.90 16.54 9.17
N LYS A 173 8.40 17.51 9.95
CA LYS A 173 8.59 17.35 11.40
C LYS A 173 7.28 17.00 12.12
N PHE A 174 6.20 17.70 11.78
CA PHE A 174 4.87 17.42 12.33
C PHE A 174 4.42 15.98 12.03
N THR A 175 4.57 15.51 10.79
CA THR A 175 4.20 14.13 10.43
C THR A 175 5.03 13.06 11.15
N LEU A 176 6.30 13.36 11.49
CA LEU A 176 7.15 12.45 12.28
C LEU A 176 6.67 12.33 13.73
N ILE A 177 6.25 13.44 14.35
CA ILE A 177 5.68 13.46 15.71
C ILE A 177 4.41 12.61 15.80
N CYS A 178 3.59 12.62 14.75
CA CYS A 178 2.39 11.78 14.68
C CYS A 178 2.70 10.27 14.77
N SER A 179 3.94 9.86 14.52
CA SER A 179 4.25 8.46 14.20
C SER A 179 4.75 7.62 15.37
N ASN A 180 5.19 8.18 16.53
CA ASN A 180 5.65 7.32 17.65
C ASN A 180 5.96 8.01 19.02
N PRO A 181 5.42 7.52 20.15
CA PRO A 181 4.14 6.82 20.28
C PRO A 181 2.97 7.81 20.07
N PRO A 182 1.82 7.35 19.57
CA PRO A 182 0.63 8.20 19.41
C PRO A 182 0.22 8.82 20.75
N ARG A 183 0.18 10.14 20.81
CA ARG A 183 -0.25 10.94 21.96
C ARG A 183 -0.92 12.21 21.49
N ILE A 184 -1.74 12.81 22.36
CA ILE A 184 -2.33 14.13 22.12
C ILE A 184 -1.21 15.15 21.87
N TYR A 185 -1.38 16.01 20.86
CA TYR A 185 -0.38 17.02 20.52
C TYR A 185 -0.20 18.05 21.63
N GLU A 186 1.04 18.38 21.93
CA GLU A 186 1.39 19.55 22.70
C GLU A 186 1.17 20.84 21.89
N LYS A 187 0.98 21.96 22.59
CA LYS A 187 0.81 23.27 21.95
C LYS A 187 1.98 23.62 21.05
N GLU A 188 3.21 23.31 21.46
CA GLU A 188 4.42 23.58 20.68
C GLU A 188 4.51 22.72 19.41
N GLU A 189 3.94 21.52 19.42
CA GLU A 189 3.90 20.65 18.25
C GLU A 189 2.89 21.17 17.21
N LEU A 190 1.74 21.68 17.67
CA LEU A 190 0.75 22.33 16.81
C LEU A 190 1.30 23.60 16.15
N LYS A 191 2.15 24.36 16.85
CA LYS A 191 2.83 25.55 16.30
C LYS A 191 3.76 25.26 15.12
N LEU A 192 4.08 24.00 14.83
CA LEU A 192 4.77 23.64 13.58
C LEU A 192 3.90 23.92 12.34
N LEU A 193 2.58 23.93 12.49
CA LEU A 193 1.61 24.21 11.42
C LEU A 193 1.33 25.71 11.38
N LYS A 194 2.16 26.46 10.65
CA LYS A 194 2.12 27.93 10.70
C LYS A 194 1.07 28.60 9.80
N SER A 195 0.44 27.84 8.90
CA SER A 195 -0.50 28.36 7.90
C SER A 195 -1.77 27.52 7.85
N GLU A 196 -2.90 28.11 7.46
CA GLU A 196 -4.14 27.35 7.24
C GLU A 196 -3.94 26.20 6.23
N GLU A 197 -3.07 26.39 5.24
CA GLU A 197 -2.77 25.38 4.23
C GLU A 197 -2.04 24.16 4.85
N THR A 198 -1.07 24.38 5.73
CA THR A 198 -0.42 23.27 6.47
C THR A 198 -1.39 22.54 7.39
N VAL A 199 -2.30 23.26 8.05
CA VAL A 199 -3.35 22.66 8.88
C VAL A 199 -4.28 21.80 8.03
N LYS A 200 -4.74 22.29 6.87
CA LYS A 200 -5.57 21.51 5.92
C LYS A 200 -4.85 20.25 5.43
N LYS A 201 -3.55 20.35 5.12
CA LYS A 201 -2.73 19.19 4.74
C LYS A 201 -2.61 18.18 5.89
N ALA A 202 -2.42 18.64 7.12
CA ALA A 202 -2.32 17.79 8.30
C ALA A 202 -3.65 17.06 8.58
N ILE A 203 -4.77 17.78 8.51
CA ILE A 203 -6.12 17.20 8.63
C ILE A 203 -6.35 16.13 7.56
N LYS A 204 -5.98 16.40 6.31
CA LYS A 204 -6.11 15.42 5.22
C LYS A 204 -5.26 14.17 5.49
N TYR A 205 -3.99 14.37 5.83
CA TYR A 205 -3.06 13.28 6.17
C TYR A 205 -3.64 12.39 7.27
N LEU A 206 -4.13 12.99 8.36
CA LEU A 206 -4.65 12.25 9.51
C LEU A 206 -5.96 11.53 9.20
N LYS A 207 -6.86 12.13 8.40
CA LYS A 207 -8.06 11.46 7.90
C LYS A 207 -7.74 10.24 7.05
N ASP A 208 -6.78 10.37 6.14
CA ASP A 208 -6.35 9.25 5.29
C ASP A 208 -5.72 8.13 6.14
N ARG A 209 -4.91 8.48 7.14
CA ARG A 209 -4.31 7.54 8.09
C ARG A 209 -5.34 6.81 8.96
N ILE A 210 -6.29 7.54 9.57
CA ILE A 210 -7.40 6.96 10.35
C ILE A 210 -8.21 5.98 9.50
N ARG A 211 -8.53 6.35 8.24
CA ARG A 211 -9.25 5.44 7.32
C ARG A 211 -8.46 4.17 7.07
N GLN A 212 -7.13 4.26 6.85
CA GLN A 212 -6.29 3.07 6.68
C GLN A 212 -6.32 2.19 7.94
N MET A 213 -6.17 2.79 9.13
CA MET A 213 -6.21 2.07 10.41
C MET A 213 -7.56 1.38 10.66
N GLU A 214 -8.67 2.03 10.33
CA GLU A 214 -10.01 1.43 10.43
C GLU A 214 -10.17 0.24 9.49
N ASN A 215 -9.67 0.35 8.26
CA ASN A 215 -9.67 -0.75 7.30
C ASN A 215 -8.81 -1.92 7.78
N GLU A 216 -7.63 -1.65 8.36
CA GLU A 216 -6.77 -2.67 8.97
C GLU A 216 -7.48 -3.44 10.09
N LEU A 217 -8.16 -2.76 11.01
CA LEU A 217 -8.87 -3.41 12.13
C LEU A 217 -10.09 -4.20 11.67
N ASN A 218 -10.78 -3.74 10.63
CA ASN A 218 -11.97 -4.40 10.09
C ASN A 218 -11.67 -5.85 9.65
N LEU A 219 -10.46 -6.10 9.13
CA LEU A 219 -10.03 -7.44 8.71
C LEU A 219 -10.08 -8.46 9.85
N PHE A 220 -9.81 -8.05 11.09
CA PHE A 220 -9.88 -8.94 12.27
C PHE A 220 -11.32 -9.14 12.75
N GLN A 221 -12.16 -8.11 12.61
CA GLN A 221 -13.59 -8.24 12.89
C GLN A 221 -14.29 -9.17 11.89
N ASN A 222 -13.82 -9.22 10.65
CA ASN A 222 -14.34 -10.14 9.65
C ASN A 222 -14.19 -11.60 10.10
N LYS A 223 -12.99 -11.97 10.58
CA LYS A 223 -12.72 -13.31 11.06
C LYS A 223 -13.60 -13.71 12.26
N SER A 224 -13.73 -12.82 13.25
CA SER A 224 -14.57 -13.11 14.43
C SER A 224 -16.07 -13.21 14.12
N LYS A 225 -16.55 -12.47 13.10
CA LYS A 225 -17.94 -12.48 12.64
C LYS A 225 -18.20 -13.44 11.48
N ASN A 226 -17.19 -14.19 11.05
CA ASN A 226 -17.24 -15.06 9.87
C ASN A 226 -17.73 -14.34 8.59
N ILE A 227 -17.30 -13.09 8.41
CA ILE A 227 -17.59 -12.27 7.23
C ILE A 227 -16.48 -12.48 6.21
N ARG A 228 -16.83 -12.75 4.96
CA ARG A 228 -15.88 -12.95 3.85
C ARG A 228 -15.96 -11.76 2.90
N PRO A 229 -14.98 -10.84 2.92
CA PRO A 229 -14.99 -9.68 2.04
C PRO A 229 -14.88 -10.07 0.57
N LYS A 230 -15.33 -9.18 -0.31
CA LYS A 230 -15.10 -9.29 -1.75
C LYS A 230 -13.74 -8.72 -2.10
N PHE A 231 -12.92 -9.56 -2.73
CA PHE A 231 -11.62 -9.17 -3.25
C PHE A 231 -11.58 -9.18 -4.78
N GLU A 232 -10.84 -8.25 -5.34
CA GLU A 232 -10.48 -8.21 -6.76
C GLU A 232 -8.96 -8.26 -6.91
N ILE A 233 -8.49 -9.01 -7.91
CA ILE A 233 -7.07 -9.05 -8.28
C ILE A 233 -6.88 -8.22 -9.54
N HIS A 234 -6.07 -7.18 -9.43
CA HIS A 234 -5.77 -6.24 -10.51
C HIS A 234 -4.33 -6.46 -10.98
N LEU A 235 -4.14 -6.69 -12.28
CA LEU A 235 -2.82 -6.70 -12.90
C LEU A 235 -2.48 -5.28 -13.37
N VAL A 236 -1.55 -4.63 -12.68
CA VAL A 236 -1.12 -3.26 -12.96
C VAL A 236 0.15 -3.30 -13.79
N LYS A 237 0.17 -2.56 -14.91
CA LYS A 237 1.35 -2.33 -15.73
C LYS A 237 1.79 -0.88 -15.56
N ARG A 238 3.05 -0.64 -15.21
CA ARG A 238 3.62 0.70 -15.09
C ARG A 238 4.91 0.81 -15.92
N GLN A 239 5.09 1.91 -16.64
CA GLN A 239 6.27 2.17 -17.47
C GLN A 239 7.13 3.27 -16.83
N GLY A 240 8.42 3.02 -16.65
CA GLY A 240 9.35 3.97 -16.04
C GLY A 240 10.57 3.30 -15.43
N ASN A 241 11.61 4.09 -15.14
CA ASN A 241 12.81 3.60 -14.46
C ASN A 241 12.51 3.41 -12.97
N TYR A 242 12.35 2.16 -12.53
CA TYR A 242 12.30 1.79 -11.12
C TYR A 242 13.72 1.49 -10.64
N THR A 243 14.48 2.56 -10.40
CA THR A 243 15.78 2.56 -9.72
C THR A 243 15.80 3.68 -8.70
#